data_AF-A0A3N5FK95-F1
#
_entry.id   AF-A0A3N5FK95-F1
#
_cell.length_a   1.000
_cell.length_b   1.000
_cell.length_c   1.000
_cell.angle_alpha   90.00
_cell.angle_beta   90.00
_cell.angle_gamma   90.00
#
_symmetry.space_group_name_H-M   'P 1'
#
loop_
_entity.id
_entity.type
_entity.pdbx_description
1 polymer ?
#
loop_
_entity_poly.entity_id
_entity_poly.type
_entity_poly.pdbx_seq_one_letter_code
_entity_poly.pdbx_strand_id
1 'polypeptide(L)'
;MNAVVLTVLFLLPQQDPERLLERLRDDSPKVREEATRILRAMEEAALPALRLTLQDPDAEIRARVRALIDRIEWDAVMDPALLAR
;
A
#
# COMPACT_ATOMS: atom_id res chain seq x y z
N MET A 1 2.31 -32.71 14.45
CA MET A 1 2.84 -31.36 14.70
C MET A 1 3.94 -31.13 13.66
N ASN A 2 3.86 -30.31 12.61
CA ASN A 2 3.20 -29.02 12.43
C ASN A 2 3.06 -28.66 10.92
N ALA A 3 2.83 -29.63 10.03
CA ALA A 3 2.68 -29.34 8.59
C ALA A 3 1.52 -28.36 8.30
N VAL A 4 0.44 -28.44 9.08
CA VAL A 4 -0.71 -27.52 8.98
C VAL A 4 -0.34 -26.09 9.38
N VAL A 5 0.59 -25.90 10.33
CA VAL A 5 0.99 -24.56 10.81
C VAL A 5 1.82 -23.83 9.74
N LEU A 6 2.65 -24.54 8.97
CA LEU A 6 3.43 -23.98 7.86
C LEU A 6 2.56 -23.60 6.65
N THR A 7 1.56 -24.42 6.31
CA THR A 7 0.63 -24.09 5.21
C THR A 7 -0.23 -22.87 5.55
N VAL A 8 -0.65 -22.72 6.82
CA VAL A 8 -1.41 -21.55 7.28
C VAL A 8 -0.53 -20.29 7.33
N LEU A 9 0.75 -20.41 7.69
CA LEU A 9 1.71 -19.28 7.66
C LEU A 9 2.02 -18.77 6.24
N PHE A 10 1.95 -19.64 5.23
CA PHE A 10 2.12 -19.25 3.82
C PHE A 10 0.84 -18.67 3.18
N LEU A 11 -0.33 -18.90 3.80
CA LEU A 11 -1.64 -18.42 3.34
C LEU A 11 -2.03 -17.03 3.89
N LEU A 12 -1.27 -16.50 4.84
CA LEU A 12 -1.37 -15.09 5.19
C LEU A 12 -0.50 -14.32 4.20
N PRO A 13 -1.07 -13.52 3.27
CA PRO A 13 -0.27 -12.57 2.55
C PRO A 13 0.36 -11.67 3.61
N GLN A 14 1.65 -11.87 3.89
CA GLN A 14 2.49 -10.82 4.45
C GLN A 14 2.30 -9.68 3.46
N GLN A 15 1.50 -8.69 3.82
CA GLN A 15 1.15 -7.57 2.95
C GLN A 15 2.38 -6.68 2.86
N ASP A 16 3.33 -7.13 2.06
CA ASP A 16 4.57 -6.45 1.78
C ASP A 16 4.22 -5.25 0.88
N PRO A 17 4.53 -4.00 1.31
CA PRO A 17 4.32 -2.82 0.50
C PRO A 17 4.86 -2.98 -0.92
N GLU A 18 6.01 -3.64 -1.09
CA GLU A 18 6.65 -3.85 -2.39
C GLU A 18 5.80 -4.72 -3.32
N ARG A 19 5.20 -5.81 -2.80
CA ARG A 19 4.30 -6.65 -3.59
C ARG A 19 3.00 -5.96 -3.95
N LEU A 20 2.50 -5.08 -3.08
CA LEU A 20 1.30 -4.29 -3.35
C LEU A 20 1.56 -3.20 -4.38
N LEU A 21 2.77 -2.63 -4.41
CA LEU A 21 3.20 -1.67 -5.42
C LEU A 21 3.18 -2.29 -6.83
N GLU A 22 3.64 -3.53 -6.99
CA GLU A 22 3.54 -4.23 -8.28
C GLU A 22 2.08 -4.40 -8.75
N ARG A 23 1.15 -4.61 -7.81
CA ARG A 23 -0.29 -4.72 -8.13
C ARG A 23 -0.91 -3.38 -8.57
N LEU A 24 -0.24 -2.25 -8.35
CA LEU A 24 -0.66 -0.97 -8.94
C LEU A 24 -0.43 -0.93 -10.46
N ARG A 25 0.38 -1.84 -11.00
CA ARG A 25 0.67 -1.98 -12.43
C ARG A 25 -0.27 -2.94 -13.16
N ASP A 26 -1.13 -3.65 -12.43
CA ASP A 26 -2.01 -4.66 -13.01
C ASP A 26 -3.01 -4.03 -14.00
N ASP A 27 -3.25 -4.67 -15.14
CA ASP A 27 -4.19 -4.18 -16.16
C ASP A 27 -5.64 -4.07 -15.64
N SER A 28 -6.00 -4.91 -14.66
CA SER A 28 -7.31 -4.91 -14.04
C SER A 28 -7.48 -3.74 -13.06
N PRO A 29 -8.43 -2.81 -13.31
CA PRO A 29 -8.71 -1.70 -12.40
C PRO A 29 -9.04 -2.17 -10.97
N LYS A 30 -9.72 -3.30 -10.84
CA LYS A 30 -10.09 -3.88 -9.55
C LYS A 30 -8.87 -4.30 -8.73
N VAL A 31 -7.83 -4.82 -9.37
CA VAL A 31 -6.59 -5.23 -8.69
C VAL A 31 -5.84 -4.00 -8.20
N ARG A 32 -5.76 -2.95 -9.02
CA ARG A 32 -5.14 -1.68 -8.66
C ARG A 32 -5.85 -0.99 -7.50
N GLU A 33 -7.19 -0.95 -7.53
CA GLU A 33 -7.99 -0.38 -6.45
C GLU A 33 -7.79 -1.13 -5.13
N GLU A 34 -7.78 -2.46 -5.17
CA GLU A 34 -7.54 -3.27 -3.99
C GLU A 34 -6.14 -3.03 -3.40
N ALA A 35 -5.11 -2.96 -4.24
CA ALA A 35 -3.75 -2.64 -3.81
C ALA A 35 -3.68 -1.23 -3.18
N THR A 36 -4.32 -0.24 -3.81
CA THR A 36 -4.41 1.13 -3.28
C THR A 36 -5.09 1.17 -1.91
N ARG A 37 -6.20 0.44 -1.75
CA ARG A 37 -6.95 0.36 -0.50
C ARG A 37 -6.11 -0.24 0.62
N ILE A 38 -5.39 -1.33 0.32
CA ILE A 38 -4.52 -1.99 1.28
C ILE A 38 -3.36 -1.06 1.68
N LEU A 39 -2.64 -0.50 0.71
CA LEU A 39 -1.51 0.40 0.97
C LEU A 39 -1.94 1.63 1.80
N ARG A 40 -3.13 2.19 1.54
CA ARG A 40 -3.67 3.29 2.36
C ARG A 40 -3.96 2.85 3.80
N ALA A 41 -4.49 1.64 4.00
CA ALA A 41 -4.76 1.09 5.32
C ALA A 41 -3.50 0.76 6.13
N MET A 42 -2.33 0.72 5.49
CA MET A 42 -1.03 0.61 6.17
C MET A 42 -0.51 1.96 6.66
N GLU A 43 -1.18 3.07 6.31
CA GLU A 43 -0.88 4.43 6.79
C GLU A 43 0.60 4.80 6.61
N GLU A 44 1.26 5.30 7.66
CA GLU A 44 2.66 5.73 7.62
C GLU A 44 3.63 4.60 7.25
N ALA A 45 3.28 3.34 7.54
CA ALA A 45 4.15 2.19 7.24
C ALA A 45 4.36 1.96 5.74
N ALA A 46 3.43 2.42 4.88
CA ALA A 46 3.58 2.33 3.43
C ALA A 46 4.44 3.46 2.84
N LEU A 47 4.60 4.59 3.54
CA LEU A 47 5.24 5.79 2.99
C LEU A 47 6.69 5.59 2.54
N PRO A 48 7.57 4.85 3.25
CA PRO A 48 8.94 4.63 2.78
C PRO A 48 8.98 3.93 1.41
N ALA A 49 8.20 2.86 1.24
CA ALA A 49 8.13 2.12 -0.01
C ALA A 49 7.51 2.98 -1.14
N LEU A 50 6.39 3.67 -0.87
CA LEU A 50 5.76 4.56 -1.83
C LEU A 50 6.70 5.68 -2.29
N ARG A 51 7.47 6.28 -1.38
CA ARG A 51 8.43 7.35 -1.72
C ARG A 51 9.57 6.84 -2.60
N LEU A 52 10.03 5.61 -2.40
CA LEU A 52 11.01 4.98 -3.30
C LEU A 52 10.43 4.80 -4.71
N THR A 53 9.16 4.41 -4.83
CA THR A 53 8.47 4.23 -6.12
C THR A 53 8.20 5.55 -6.86
N LEU A 54 8.44 6.72 -6.27
CA LEU A 54 8.41 7.98 -7.04
C LEU A 54 9.53 8.07 -8.09
N GLN A 55 10.54 7.21 -8.03
CA GLN A 55 11.62 7.12 -9.02
C GLN A 55 11.32 6.11 -10.14
N ASP A 56 10.13 5.51 -10.15
CA ASP A 56 9.73 4.53 -11.15
C ASP A 56 9.84 5.09 -12.58
N PRO A 57 10.37 4.33 -13.55
CA PRO A 57 10.41 4.79 -14.94
C PRO A 57 9.02 5.07 -15.53
N ASP A 58 7.99 4.37 -15.07
CA ASP A 58 6.62 4.53 -15.58
C ASP A 58 5.94 5.77 -14.96
N ALA A 59 5.55 6.72 -15.83
CA ALA A 59 4.89 7.96 -15.43
C ALA A 59 3.51 7.74 -14.80
N GLU A 60 2.78 6.72 -15.24
CA GLU A 60 1.47 6.39 -14.68
C GLU A 60 1.62 5.87 -13.25
N ILE A 61 2.62 5.03 -13.01
CA ILE A 61 2.93 4.52 -11.67
C ILE A 61 3.33 5.65 -10.74
N ARG A 62 4.23 6.54 -11.16
CA ARG A 62 4.58 7.73 -10.37
C ARG A 62 3.35 8.56 -9.99
N ALA A 63 2.43 8.80 -10.92
CA ALA A 63 1.22 9.58 -10.68
C ALA A 63 0.28 8.91 -9.66
N ARG A 64 0.06 7.59 -9.80
CA ARG A 64 -0.76 6.79 -8.85
C ARG A 64 -0.15 6.80 -7.45
N VAL A 65 1.15 6.57 -7.36
CA VAL A 65 1.90 6.56 -6.09
C VAL A 65 1.87 7.93 -5.42
N ARG A 66 2.08 9.02 -6.18
CA ARG A 66 1.98 10.38 -5.65
C ARG A 66 0.60 10.67 -5.05
N ALA A 67 -0.47 10.35 -5.78
CA ALA A 67 -1.84 10.54 -5.30
C ALA A 67 -2.16 9.70 -4.05
N LEU A 68 -1.52 8.53 -3.90
CA LEU A 68 -1.67 7.68 -2.72
C LEU A 68 -0.92 8.23 -1.50
N ILE A 69 0.31 8.75 -1.69
CA ILE A 69 1.05 9.45 -0.64
C ILE A 69 0.24 10.66 -0.14
N ASP A 70 -0.23 11.51 -1.06
CA ASP A 70 -1.00 12.70 -0.72
C ASP A 70 -2.25 12.35 0.09
N ARG A 71 -2.92 11.23 -0.24
CA ARG A 71 -4.06 10.72 0.53
C ARG A 71 -3.68 10.26 1.93
N ILE A 72 -2.64 9.44 2.06
CA ILE A 72 -2.18 8.95 3.37
C ILE A 72 -1.78 10.12 4.27
N GLU A 73 -1.02 11.08 3.73
CA GLU A 73 -0.59 12.27 4.48
C GLU A 73 -1.81 13.15 4.86
N TRP A 74 -2.79 13.30 3.97
CA TRP A 74 -4.03 14.01 4.28
C TRP A 74 -4.85 13.32 5.37
N ASP A 75 -4.95 11.99 5.33
CA ASP A 75 -5.66 11.21 6.34
C ASP A 75 -5.00 11.35 7.72
N ALA A 76 -3.66 11.37 7.77
CA ALA A 76 -2.93 11.60 9.01
C ALA A 76 -3.17 13.02 9.56
N VAL A 77 -3.20 14.04 8.70
CA VAL A 77 -3.50 15.42 9.13
C VAL A 77 -4.95 15.56 9.60
N MET A 78 -5.89 14.88 8.93
CA MET A 78 -7.32 14.97 9.20
C MET A 78 -7.83 13.91 10.17
N ASP A 79 -6.95 13.10 10.76
CA ASP A 79 -7.32 12.16 11.80
C ASP A 79 -7.94 12.94 12.97
N PRO A 80 -9.24 12.74 13.28
CA PRO A 80 -9.91 13.45 14.36
C PRO A 80 -9.20 13.27 15.71
N ALA A 81 -8.52 12.14 15.92
CA ALA A 81 -7.74 11.88 17.12
C ALA A 81 -6.44 12.71 17.17
N LEU A 82 -5.91 13.14 16.03
CA LEU A 82 -4.77 14.07 15.89
C LEU A 82 -5.18 15.54 15.98
N LEU A 83 -6.41 15.87 15.59
CA LEU A 83 -6.93 17.25 15.65
C LEU A 83 -7.44 17.66 17.05
N ALA A 84 -7.76 16.71 17.92
CA ALA A 84 -8.36 16.96 19.24
C ALA A 84 -7.36 17.12 20.41
N ARG A 85 -6.05 17.13 20.13
CA ARG A 85 -4.95 17.21 21.10
C ARG A 85 -4.25 18.56 21.03
#